data_AF-A0A918C5H2-F1
#
_entry.id   AF-A0A918C5H2-F1
#
_cell.length_a   1.000
_cell.length_b   1.000
_cell.length_c   1.000
_cell.angle_alpha   90.00
_cell.angle_beta   90.00
_cell.angle_gamma   90.00
#
_symmetry.space_group_name_H-M   'P 1'
#
loop_
_entity.id
_entity.type
_entity.pdbx_description
1 polymer ?
#
loop_
_entity_poly.entity_id
_entity_poly.type
_entity_poly.pdbx_seq_one_letter_code
_entity_poly.pdbx_strand_id
1 'polypeptide(L)'
;MTSNNVTEAESVKATEPDPAKRVDDQLIDELVGRAQAEGLQLTGEGGLLQQLTKWLLESALEGEITDRLGYDKHDPAGKNGGNSRNGTRAKTVLTDVGPVEIAVPRDREGSFEPKIVKKRQKRLPGVDEMVISLSAKGLTTGEVQAQVADPEGGERAVITLDGKYLPTKPF
;
A
#
# COMPACT_ATOMS: atom_id res chain seq x y z
N MET A 1 -46.56 34.01 18.34
CA MET A 1 -45.40 34.17 19.22
C MET A 1 -44.31 33.27 18.70
N THR A 2 -43.20 33.89 18.31
CA THR A 2 -41.92 33.31 17.91
C THR A 2 -41.39 32.30 18.92
N SER A 3 -40.71 31.27 18.44
CA SER A 3 -39.36 30.91 18.91
C SER A 3 -38.65 30.03 17.89
N ASN A 4 -37.62 30.62 17.28
CA ASN A 4 -36.57 29.95 16.52
C ASN A 4 -35.73 29.10 17.48
N ASN A 5 -35.29 27.92 17.04
CA ASN A 5 -34.17 27.23 17.67
C ASN A 5 -33.00 27.21 16.68
N VAL A 6 -32.07 28.15 16.88
CA VAL A 6 -30.73 28.18 16.29
C VAL A 6 -29.78 27.76 17.41
N THR A 7 -29.17 26.59 17.31
CA THR A 7 -28.13 26.07 18.21
C THR A 7 -27.59 24.82 17.52
N GLU A 8 -26.31 24.57 17.25
CA GLU A 8 -25.05 25.29 17.38
C GLU A 8 -24.15 24.57 16.35
N ALA A 9 -23.44 25.31 15.50
CA ALA A 9 -22.42 24.70 14.65
C ALA A 9 -21.24 24.32 15.55
N GLU A 10 -21.09 23.03 15.82
CA GLU A 10 -19.94 22.49 16.54
C GLU A 10 -18.70 22.72 15.67
N SER A 11 -17.93 23.75 16.03
CA SER A 11 -16.65 24.06 15.41
C SER A 11 -15.70 22.89 15.67
N VAL A 12 -15.43 22.10 14.63
CA VAL A 12 -14.41 21.06 14.66
C VAL A 12 -13.06 21.74 14.86
N LYS A 13 -12.59 21.76 16.11
CA LYS A 13 -11.30 22.32 16.50
C LYS A 13 -10.22 21.50 15.80
N ALA A 14 -9.43 22.15 14.94
CA ALA A 14 -8.28 21.52 14.31
C ALA A 14 -7.31 21.04 15.41
N THR A 15 -7.20 19.73 15.58
CA THR A 15 -6.23 19.12 16.48
C THR A 15 -4.85 19.36 15.91
N GLU A 16 -4.06 20.22 16.54
CA GLU A 16 -2.64 20.36 16.21
C GLU A 16 -1.93 18.99 16.36
N PRO A 17 -1.06 18.60 15.41
CA PRO A 17 -0.41 17.30 15.44
C PRO A 17 0.59 17.21 16.60
N ASP A 18 0.38 16.20 17.45
CA ASP A 18 1.22 15.80 18.59
C ASP A 18 2.72 15.72 18.21
N PRO A 19 3.62 16.47 18.90
CA PRO A 19 5.04 16.51 18.58
C PRO A 19 5.74 15.14 18.69
N ALA A 20 5.18 14.19 19.45
CA ALA A 20 5.71 12.84 19.57
C ALA A 20 5.51 11.96 18.31
N LYS A 21 4.75 12.44 17.31
CA LYS A 21 4.44 11.70 16.07
C LYS A 21 5.21 12.19 14.85
N ARG A 22 6.25 13.01 15.03
CA ARG A 22 7.09 13.47 13.91
C ARG A 22 8.21 12.48 13.66
N VAL A 23 8.46 12.20 12.38
CA VAL A 23 9.70 11.56 11.95
C VAL A 23 10.84 12.53 12.29
N ASP A 24 11.94 12.02 12.84
CA ASP A 24 13.09 12.82 13.22
C ASP A 24 13.68 13.53 11.99
N ASP A 25 13.91 14.84 12.07
CA ASP A 25 14.48 15.65 11.00
C ASP A 25 15.86 15.10 10.56
N GLN A 26 16.64 14.53 11.49
CA GLN A 26 17.94 13.92 11.17
C GLN A 26 17.81 12.67 10.28
N LEU A 27 16.78 11.86 10.50
CA LEU A 27 16.48 10.69 9.68
C LEU A 27 16.04 11.10 8.28
N ILE A 28 15.27 12.19 8.17
CA ILE A 28 14.85 12.74 6.88
C ILE A 28 16.08 13.24 6.10
N ASP A 29 16.96 14.01 6.74
CA ASP A 29 18.19 14.51 6.13
C ASP A 29 19.09 13.38 5.64
N GLU A 30 19.22 12.30 6.43
CA GLU A 30 19.97 11.11 6.04
C GLU A 30 19.37 10.43 4.80
N LEU A 31 18.05 10.22 4.78
CA LEU A 31 17.36 9.61 3.63
C LEU A 31 17.50 10.46 2.37
N VAL A 32 17.36 11.77 2.48
CA VAL A 32 17.54 12.71 1.36
C VAL A 32 18.98 12.71 0.88
N GLY A 33 19.96 12.74 1.79
CA GLY A 33 21.38 12.70 1.45
C GLY A 33 21.77 11.42 0.69
N ARG A 34 21.27 10.26 1.14
CA ARG A 34 21.48 8.98 0.42
C ARG A 34 20.82 8.98 -0.95
N ALA A 35 19.57 9.46 -1.04
CA ALA A 35 18.86 9.54 -2.30
C ALA A 35 19.59 10.44 -3.32
N GLN A 36 20.11 11.58 -2.87
CA GLN A 36 20.92 12.47 -3.72
C GLN A 36 22.24 11.82 -4.15
N ALA A 37 22.92 11.09 -3.27
CA ALA A 37 24.16 10.40 -3.59
C ALA A 37 23.96 9.28 -4.62
N GLU A 38 22.83 8.58 -4.56
CA GLU A 38 22.44 7.53 -5.50
C GLU A 38 21.77 8.08 -6.78
N GLY A 39 21.54 9.39 -6.87
CA GLY A 39 20.87 10.03 -8.00
C GLY A 39 19.39 9.65 -8.14
N LEU A 40 18.75 9.24 -7.04
CA LEU A 40 17.37 8.83 -7.01
C LEU A 40 16.42 10.02 -7.16
N GLN A 41 15.43 9.87 -8.03
CA GLN A 41 14.32 10.81 -8.10
C GLN A 41 13.43 10.66 -6.86
N LEU A 42 12.77 11.74 -6.44
CA LEU A 42 11.81 11.69 -5.32
C LEU A 42 10.62 10.76 -5.66
N THR A 43 10.09 10.92 -6.87
CA THR A 43 8.97 10.17 -7.44
C THR A 43 9.39 9.47 -8.73
N GLY A 44 8.58 8.53 -9.21
CA GLY A 44 8.86 7.78 -10.44
C GLY A 44 9.41 6.38 -10.15
N GLU A 45 9.62 5.60 -11.21
CA GLU A 45 10.07 4.21 -11.11
C GLU A 45 11.42 4.12 -10.39
N GLY A 46 11.47 3.34 -9.32
CA GLY A 46 12.66 3.20 -8.49
C GLY A 46 12.99 4.43 -7.63
N GLY A 47 12.12 5.45 -7.62
CA GLY A 47 12.31 6.66 -6.81
C GLY A 47 12.24 6.41 -5.30
N LEU A 48 12.68 7.39 -4.51
CA LEU A 48 12.77 7.31 -3.06
C LEU A 48 11.44 6.92 -2.40
N LEU A 49 10.32 7.54 -2.81
CA LEU A 49 9.02 7.25 -2.21
C LEU A 49 8.53 5.83 -2.50
N GLN A 50 8.83 5.27 -3.68
CA GLN A 50 8.50 3.88 -4.00
C GLN A 50 9.31 2.91 -3.13
N GLN A 51 10.61 3.17 -2.95
CA GLN A 51 11.47 2.36 -2.10
C GLN A 51 11.06 2.43 -0.63
N LEU A 52 10.72 3.62 -0.14
CA LEU A 52 10.24 3.80 1.23
C LEU A 52 8.91 3.06 1.45
N THR A 53 7.99 3.16 0.49
CA THR A 53 6.72 2.44 0.52
C THR A 53 6.94 0.92 0.52
N LYS A 54 7.89 0.43 -0.30
CA LYS A 54 8.31 -0.97 -0.31
C LYS A 54 8.79 -1.41 1.07
N TRP A 55 9.76 -0.71 1.65
CA TRP A 55 10.33 -1.07 2.95
C TRP A 55 9.30 -1.04 4.06
N LEU A 56 8.42 -0.04 4.07
CA LEU A 56 7.35 0.05 5.06
C LEU A 56 6.39 -1.12 4.96
N LEU A 57 5.96 -1.49 3.75
CA LEU A 57 5.08 -2.64 3.52
C LEU A 57 5.75 -3.95 3.91
N GLU A 58 7.00 -4.17 3.49
CA GLU A 58 7.76 -5.39 3.82
C GLU A 58 8.00 -5.50 5.33
N SER A 59 8.40 -4.42 5.99
CA SER A 59 8.62 -4.37 7.44
C SER A 59 7.34 -4.67 8.20
N ALA A 60 6.22 -4.08 7.80
CA ALA A 60 4.96 -4.30 8.47
C ALA A 60 4.43 -5.74 8.25
N LEU A 61 4.63 -6.32 7.06
CA LEU A 61 4.33 -7.73 6.80
C LEU A 61 5.23 -8.68 7.60
N GLU A 62 6.51 -8.33 7.77
CA GLU A 62 7.44 -9.11 8.60
C GLU A 62 7.01 -9.12 10.07
N GLY A 63 6.53 -7.97 10.58
CA GLY A 63 5.91 -7.86 11.90
C GLY A 63 4.67 -8.74 12.04
N GLU A 64 3.75 -8.72 11.06
CA GLU A 64 2.54 -9.55 11.10
C GLU A 64 2.84 -11.06 11.16
N ILE A 65 3.86 -11.54 10.44
CA ILE A 65 4.23 -12.95 10.51
C ILE A 65 5.00 -13.28 11.80
N THR A 66 5.76 -12.34 12.38
CA THR A 66 6.33 -12.48 13.73
C THR A 66 5.21 -12.66 14.75
N ASP A 67 4.20 -11.79 14.74
CA ASP A 67 3.06 -11.88 15.64
C ASP A 67 2.29 -13.19 15.47
N ARG A 68 2.13 -13.65 14.22
CA ARG A 68 1.43 -14.91 13.92
C ARG A 68 2.17 -16.13 14.48
N LEU A 69 3.49 -16.17 14.29
CA LEU A 69 4.32 -17.32 14.65
C LEU A 69 4.78 -17.27 16.11
N GLY A 70 4.76 -16.10 16.73
CA GLY A 70 5.21 -15.86 18.10
C GLY A 70 6.72 -15.78 18.26
N TYR A 71 7.47 -15.66 17.16
CA TYR A 71 8.93 -15.55 17.19
C TYR A 71 9.50 -14.82 15.96
N ASP A 72 10.69 -14.25 16.15
CA ASP A 72 11.38 -13.47 15.12
C ASP A 72 12.12 -14.33 14.10
N LYS A 73 12.49 -13.69 12.99
CA LYS A 73 13.29 -14.35 11.97
C LYS A 73 14.63 -14.83 12.56
N HIS A 74 14.94 -16.12 12.34
CA HIS A 74 16.13 -16.82 12.87
C HIS A 74 16.14 -17.07 14.38
N ASP A 75 15.05 -16.81 15.09
CA ASP A 75 14.94 -17.14 16.51
C ASP A 75 15.03 -18.66 16.75
N PRO A 76 15.87 -19.14 17.69
CA PRO A 76 15.89 -20.54 18.12
C PRO A 76 14.51 -21.09 18.54
N ALA A 77 13.59 -20.25 19.03
CA ALA A 77 12.22 -20.64 19.39
C ALA A 77 11.44 -21.22 18.19
N GLY A 78 11.81 -20.83 16.96
CA GLY A 78 11.22 -21.37 15.73
C GLY A 78 11.75 -22.75 15.32
N LYS A 79 12.75 -23.32 16.02
CA LYS A 79 13.31 -24.64 15.70
C LYS A 79 12.44 -25.75 16.28
N ASN A 80 12.20 -26.80 15.50
CA ASN A 80 11.41 -27.98 15.89
C ASN A 80 9.95 -27.69 16.33
N GLY A 81 9.41 -26.51 15.99
CA GLY A 81 7.98 -26.20 16.09
C GLY A 81 7.17 -26.79 14.92
N GLY A 82 5.83 -26.79 15.03
CA GLY A 82 4.94 -27.29 13.98
C GLY A 82 5.01 -26.43 12.71
N ASN A 83 4.60 -25.16 12.81
CA ASN A 83 4.64 -24.22 11.70
C ASN A 83 5.91 -23.36 11.72
N SER A 84 6.45 -23.06 10.53
CA SER A 84 7.68 -22.30 10.37
C SER A 84 7.61 -21.26 9.26
N ARG A 85 8.45 -20.22 9.32
CA ARG A 85 8.69 -19.34 8.17
C ARG A 85 9.21 -20.18 6.98
N ASN A 86 8.80 -19.83 5.76
CA ASN A 86 9.15 -20.55 4.53
C ASN A 86 9.50 -19.59 3.37
N GLY A 87 10.43 -18.68 3.65
CA GLY A 87 10.88 -17.67 2.69
C GLY A 87 9.83 -16.62 2.38
N THR A 88 9.95 -16.01 1.20
CA THR A 88 9.08 -14.93 0.71
C THR A 88 8.59 -15.23 -0.70
N ARG A 89 7.57 -14.49 -1.14
CA ARG A 89 7.07 -14.48 -2.52
C ARG A 89 7.02 -13.04 -3.02
N ALA A 90 7.54 -12.79 -4.21
CA ALA A 90 7.38 -11.52 -4.90
C ALA A 90 5.92 -11.23 -5.25
N LYS A 91 5.49 -10.00 -5.02
CA LYS A 91 4.15 -9.51 -5.35
C LYS A 91 4.22 -8.02 -5.71
N THR A 92 3.73 -7.67 -6.89
CA THR A 92 3.54 -6.26 -7.26
C THR A 92 2.21 -5.75 -6.73
N VAL A 93 2.24 -4.62 -6.04
CA VAL A 93 1.07 -3.94 -5.49
C VAL A 93 1.02 -2.53 -6.05
N LEU A 94 -0.15 -2.14 -6.58
CA LEU A 94 -0.41 -0.79 -7.03
C LEU A 94 -0.68 0.12 -5.83
N THR A 95 0.12 1.17 -5.73
CA THR A 95 0.06 2.19 -4.68
C THR A 95 -0.06 3.58 -5.33
N ASP A 96 -0.28 4.61 -4.53
CA ASP A 96 -0.44 5.99 -5.03
C ASP A 96 0.86 6.55 -5.63
N VAL A 97 2.01 6.01 -5.21
CA VAL A 97 3.33 6.36 -5.76
C VAL A 97 3.71 5.49 -6.97
N GLY A 98 2.81 4.61 -7.41
CA GLY A 98 2.99 3.70 -8.53
C GLY A 98 3.06 2.23 -8.13
N PRO A 99 3.41 1.34 -9.08
CA PRO A 99 3.61 -0.08 -8.84
C PRO A 99 4.83 -0.30 -7.92
N VAL A 100 4.67 -1.14 -6.90
CA VAL A 100 5.75 -1.50 -5.98
C VAL A 100 5.82 -3.02 -5.85
N GLU A 101 6.98 -3.60 -6.19
CA GLU A 101 7.26 -5.02 -5.96
C GLU A 101 7.74 -5.24 -4.52
N ILE A 102 6.99 -6.05 -3.77
CA ILE A 102 7.26 -6.40 -2.38
C ILE A 102 7.52 -7.90 -2.21
N ALA A 103 8.38 -8.26 -1.26
CA ALA A 103 8.60 -9.62 -0.79
C ALA A 103 7.64 -9.96 0.36
N VAL A 104 6.58 -10.72 0.07
CA VAL A 104 5.59 -11.12 1.08
C VAL A 104 6.07 -12.38 1.81
N PRO A 105 6.20 -12.37 3.15
CA PRO A 105 6.58 -13.54 3.91
C PRO A 105 5.46 -14.59 3.93
N ARG A 106 5.84 -15.85 4.09
CA ARG A 106 4.92 -16.99 4.14
C ARG A 106 5.34 -17.98 5.22
N ASP A 107 4.35 -18.64 5.78
CA ASP A 107 4.53 -19.78 6.65
C ASP A 107 4.55 -21.09 5.84
N ARG A 108 4.98 -22.18 6.48
CA ARG A 108 5.13 -23.49 5.86
C ARG A 108 3.78 -24.15 5.63
N GLU A 109 2.84 -23.96 6.55
CA GLU A 109 1.48 -24.48 6.48
C GLU A 109 0.56 -23.67 5.56
N GLY A 110 0.97 -22.44 5.15
CA GLY A 110 0.16 -21.56 4.30
C GLY A 110 -1.03 -20.90 5.01
N SER A 111 -1.07 -21.00 6.34
CA SER A 111 -2.12 -20.46 7.21
C SER A 111 -2.00 -18.95 7.45
N PHE A 112 -0.86 -18.35 7.13
CA PHE A 112 -0.64 -16.91 7.34
C PHE A 112 -1.60 -16.09 6.46
N GLU A 113 -2.39 -15.23 7.09
CA GLU A 113 -3.33 -14.31 6.43
C GLU A 113 -2.95 -12.86 6.76
N PRO A 114 -2.17 -12.19 5.88
CA PRO A 114 -1.74 -10.82 6.11
C PRO A 114 -2.92 -9.84 6.05
N LYS A 115 -2.91 -8.81 6.90
CA LYS A 115 -3.99 -7.81 6.99
C LYS A 115 -3.66 -6.56 6.19
N ILE A 116 -2.41 -6.10 6.22
CA ILE A 116 -1.95 -4.89 5.50
C ILE A 116 -2.08 -5.07 3.99
N VAL A 117 -1.53 -6.18 3.45
CA VAL A 117 -1.67 -6.54 2.04
C VAL A 117 -2.31 -7.92 1.94
N LYS A 118 -3.63 -7.96 1.83
CA LYS A 118 -4.39 -9.22 1.84
C LYS A 118 -3.96 -10.16 0.72
N LYS A 119 -4.21 -11.47 0.92
CA LYS A 119 -4.02 -12.48 -0.12
C LYS A 119 -4.76 -12.06 -1.40
N ARG A 120 -4.06 -12.12 -2.54
CA ARG A 120 -4.56 -11.73 -3.88
C ARG A 120 -4.93 -10.25 -4.07
N GLN A 121 -4.85 -9.41 -3.03
CA GLN A 121 -5.08 -7.96 -3.17
C GLN A 121 -3.96 -7.33 -4.00
N LYS A 122 -4.27 -6.79 -5.18
CA LYS A 122 -3.29 -6.14 -6.07
C LYS A 122 -3.23 -4.62 -5.94
N ARG A 123 -4.18 -4.01 -5.23
CA ARG A 123 -4.35 -2.55 -5.11
C ARG A 123 -4.48 -2.14 -3.65
N LEU A 124 -3.82 -1.06 -3.26
CA LEU A 124 -4.03 -0.42 -1.95
C LEU A 124 -5.15 0.63 -2.03
N PRO A 125 -5.84 0.90 -0.91
CA PRO A 125 -7.08 1.69 -0.89
C PRO A 125 -7.01 3.15 -1.41
N GLY A 126 -5.85 3.76 -1.68
CA GLY A 126 -5.78 5.10 -2.30
C GLY A 126 -5.98 5.11 -3.83
N VAL A 127 -5.61 4.02 -4.50
CA VAL A 127 -5.70 3.92 -5.97
C VAL A 127 -7.15 3.86 -6.43
N ASP A 128 -8.02 3.22 -5.64
CA ASP A 128 -9.45 3.10 -5.96
C ASP A 128 -10.15 4.46 -5.86
N GLU A 129 -9.79 5.29 -4.88
CA GLU A 129 -10.30 6.67 -4.76
C GLU A 129 -9.89 7.53 -5.96
N MET A 130 -8.63 7.39 -6.42
CA MET A 130 -8.15 8.06 -7.63
C MET A 130 -8.97 7.67 -8.86
N VAL A 131 -9.20 6.37 -9.07
CA VAL A 131 -10.02 5.85 -10.18
C VAL A 131 -11.43 6.42 -10.13
N ILE A 132 -12.09 6.38 -8.97
CA ILE A 132 -13.43 6.96 -8.77
C ILE A 132 -13.42 8.45 -9.13
N SER A 133 -12.42 9.20 -8.66
CA SER A 133 -12.34 10.64 -8.93
C SER A 133 -12.17 10.97 -10.41
N LEU A 134 -11.39 10.18 -11.15
CA LEU A 134 -11.16 10.39 -12.58
C LEU A 134 -12.39 10.02 -13.40
N SER A 135 -13.06 8.92 -13.06
CA SER A 135 -14.34 8.55 -13.67
C SER A 135 -15.43 9.60 -13.39
N ALA A 136 -15.48 10.14 -12.16
CA ALA A 136 -16.41 11.21 -11.81
C ALA A 136 -16.15 12.51 -12.57
N LYS A 137 -14.90 12.78 -12.94
CA LYS A 137 -14.51 13.93 -13.80
C LYS A 137 -14.82 13.72 -15.28
N GLY A 138 -15.38 12.57 -15.66
CA GLY A 138 -15.78 12.27 -17.03
C GLY A 138 -14.66 11.74 -17.91
N LEU A 139 -13.53 11.29 -17.34
CA LEU A 139 -12.49 10.61 -18.12
C LEU A 139 -13.01 9.25 -18.59
N THR A 140 -12.67 8.90 -19.82
CA THR A 140 -12.96 7.59 -20.38
C THR A 140 -12.14 6.51 -19.69
N THR A 141 -12.64 5.27 -19.69
CA THR A 141 -11.92 4.14 -19.10
C THR A 141 -10.51 3.97 -19.65
N GLY A 142 -10.29 4.28 -20.93
CA GLY A 142 -8.97 4.24 -21.56
C GLY A 142 -8.02 5.30 -21.01
N GLU A 143 -8.49 6.52 -20.79
CA GLU A 143 -7.71 7.62 -20.20
C GLU A 143 -7.40 7.35 -18.73
N VAL A 144 -8.38 6.84 -17.96
CA VAL A 144 -8.16 6.41 -16.58
C VAL A 144 -7.13 5.30 -16.53
N GLN A 145 -7.22 4.32 -17.43
CA GLN A 145 -6.24 3.23 -17.50
C GLN A 145 -4.84 3.76 -17.83
N ALA A 146 -4.68 4.65 -18.81
CA ALA A 146 -3.39 5.23 -19.14
C ALA A 146 -2.76 6.00 -17.96
N GLN A 147 -3.59 6.67 -17.16
CA GLN A 147 -3.15 7.44 -15.99
C GLN A 147 -2.80 6.55 -14.78
N VAL A 148 -3.46 5.40 -14.64
CA VAL A 148 -3.29 4.46 -13.52
C VAL A 148 -2.37 3.29 -13.89
N ALA A 149 -1.90 3.21 -15.13
CA ALA A 149 -1.37 1.98 -15.72
C ALA A 149 -0.16 1.38 -15.00
N ASP A 150 -0.36 0.07 -14.78
CA ASP A 150 0.51 -1.02 -14.37
C ASP A 150 1.58 -1.34 -15.46
N PRO A 151 2.87 -1.43 -15.13
CA PRO A 151 3.94 -1.72 -16.10
C PRO A 151 3.90 -3.17 -16.62
N GLU A 152 3.22 -4.08 -15.95
CA GLU A 152 2.99 -5.44 -16.46
C GLU A 152 1.70 -5.49 -17.27
N GLY A 153 1.82 -5.19 -18.56
CA GLY A 153 0.76 -5.34 -19.56
C GLY A 153 0.20 -6.78 -19.60
N GLY A 154 -0.78 -7.07 -18.77
CA GLY A 154 -1.72 -8.16 -18.97
C GLY A 154 -2.81 -7.70 -19.92
N GLU A 155 -2.92 -8.34 -21.09
CA GLU A 155 -3.99 -8.12 -22.06
C GLU A 155 -5.35 -7.91 -21.37
N ARG A 156 -5.91 -6.72 -21.59
CA ARG A 156 -7.34 -6.42 -21.42
C ARG A 156 -7.88 -6.60 -20.00
N ALA A 157 -7.60 -5.62 -19.15
CA ALA A 157 -8.30 -5.44 -17.89
C ALA A 157 -9.12 -4.15 -17.92
N VAL A 158 -10.41 -4.24 -18.20
CA VAL A 158 -11.33 -3.15 -17.89
C VAL A 158 -11.29 -2.96 -16.38
N ILE A 159 -10.75 -1.83 -15.93
CA ILE A 159 -10.73 -1.44 -14.51
C ILE A 159 -12.20 -1.26 -14.10
N THR A 160 -12.73 -2.22 -13.35
CA THR A 160 -14.09 -2.16 -12.82
C THR A 160 -14.00 -1.90 -11.32
N LEU A 161 -14.85 -1.01 -10.80
CA LEU A 161 -14.89 -0.55 -9.41
C LEU A 161 -15.07 -1.71 -8.38
N ASP A 162 -15.50 -2.88 -8.86
CA ASP A 162 -15.85 -4.04 -8.04
C ASP A 162 -14.71 -5.06 -7.90
N GLY A 163 -13.50 -4.76 -8.41
CA GLY A 163 -12.34 -5.66 -8.33
C GLY A 163 -12.46 -6.94 -9.17
N LYS A 164 -13.43 -7.01 -10.08
CA LYS A 164 -13.63 -8.14 -11.02
C LYS A 164 -13.18 -7.76 -12.43
N TYR A 165 -12.32 -8.58 -13.02
CA TYR A 165 -11.91 -8.46 -14.42
C TYR A 165 -12.99 -9.10 -15.31
N LEU A 166 -13.60 -8.34 -16.23
CA LEU A 166 -14.45 -8.92 -17.27
C LEU A 166 -13.58 -9.40 -18.45
N PRO A 167 -13.76 -10.64 -18.96
CA PRO A 167 -13.06 -11.09 -20.15
C PRO A 167 -13.58 -10.33 -21.36
N THR A 168 -12.73 -9.53 -22.01
CA THR A 168 -13.05 -8.97 -23.32
C THR A 168 -12.60 -9.97 -24.40
N LYS A 169 -13.45 -10.94 -24.72
CA LYS A 169 -13.38 -11.62 -26.02
C LYS A 169 -14.44 -11.01 -26.94
N PRO A 170 -14.08 -10.57 -28.16
CA PRO A 170 -15.08 -10.48 -29.21
C PRO A 170 -15.47 -11.91 -29.63
N PHE A 171 -16.69 -12.06 -30.14
CA PHE A 171 -17.06 -13.24 -30.94
C PHE A 171 -16.09 -13.44 -32.11
#